data_AF-A0A078K080-F1
#
_entry.id   AF-A0A078K080-F1
#
_cell.length_a   1.000
_cell.length_b   1.000
_cell.length_c   1.000
_cell.angle_alpha   90.00
_cell.angle_beta   90.00
_cell.angle_gamma   90.00
#
_symmetry.space_group_name_H-M   'P 1'
#
loop_
_entity.id
_entity.type
_entity.pdbx_description
1 polymer ?
#
loop_
_entity_poly.entity_id
_entity_poly.type
_entity_poly.pdbx_seq_one_letter_code
_entity_poly.pdbx_strand_id
1 'polypeptide(L)'
;IQESLTSKSADPTGSWADCTFNIAKCNETQIMFFQEFRIHMVNLLGGFKEQRKNGVFLNSCFSHCQTESHDTWYSKNSPSVKNKRIAVAVGDWFFERGGAKIIDCAYPCDKTCRNLI
;
A
#
# COMPACT_ATOMS: atom_id res chain seq x y z
N ILE A 1 8.21 12.45 -9.37
CA ILE A 1 7.62 12.01 -8.08
C ILE A 1 8.78 11.52 -7.23
N GLN A 2 9.67 12.42 -6.79
CA GLN A 2 10.92 12.05 -6.11
C GLN A 2 10.94 12.47 -4.63
N GLU A 3 9.82 13.06 -4.17
CA GLU A 3 9.66 13.61 -2.81
C GLU A 3 8.36 13.10 -2.14
N SER A 4 7.89 11.89 -2.47
CA SER A 4 6.60 11.40 -1.92
C SER A 4 6.68 11.02 -0.44
N LEU A 5 7.88 10.84 0.11
CA LEU A 5 8.12 10.45 1.50
C LEU A 5 8.61 11.60 2.36
N THR A 6 9.74 12.18 1.97
CA THR A 6 10.36 13.29 2.69
C THR A 6 10.81 14.31 1.66
N SER A 7 10.38 15.55 1.85
CA SER A 7 10.97 16.67 1.13
C SER A 7 12.28 17.09 1.78
N LYS A 8 13.10 17.87 1.09
CA LYS A 8 14.30 18.47 1.70
C LYS A 8 14.00 19.27 2.97
N SER A 9 12.82 19.88 3.06
CA SER A 9 12.39 20.60 4.27
C SER A 9 12.01 19.67 5.42
N ALA A 10 11.51 18.47 5.12
CA ALA A 10 11.13 17.46 6.11
C ALA A 10 12.31 16.59 6.56
N ASP A 11 13.36 16.46 5.74
CA ASP A 11 14.60 15.75 6.06
C ASP A 11 15.85 16.62 5.78
N PRO A 12 16.10 17.68 6.57
CA PRO A 12 17.23 18.59 6.34
C PRO A 12 18.60 17.91 6.48
N THR A 13 18.68 16.83 7.26
CA THR A 13 19.90 16.07 7.52
C THR A 13 20.13 14.94 6.52
N GLY A 14 19.17 14.65 5.64
CA GLY A 14 19.28 13.58 4.63
C GLY A 14 19.18 12.17 5.22
N SER A 15 18.67 12.03 6.44
CA SER A 15 18.58 10.74 7.14
C SER A 15 17.67 9.71 6.45
N TRP A 16 16.72 10.17 5.64
CA TRP A 16 15.79 9.34 4.88
C TRP A 16 16.21 9.13 3.43
N ALA A 17 17.26 9.80 2.93
CA ALA A 17 17.60 9.80 1.51
C ALA A 17 17.72 8.38 0.93
N ASP A 18 18.47 7.49 1.58
CA ASP A 18 18.62 6.10 1.14
C ASP A 18 17.31 5.30 1.20
N CYS A 19 16.54 5.48 2.28
CA CYS A 19 15.26 4.82 2.52
C CYS A 19 14.20 5.25 1.48
N THR A 20 14.18 6.52 1.11
CA THR A 20 13.26 7.10 0.13
C THR A 20 13.40 6.48 -1.26
N PHE A 21 14.63 6.18 -1.68
CA PHE A 21 14.90 5.55 -2.97
C PHE A 21 14.87 4.03 -2.93
N ASN A 22 15.15 3.45 -1.77
CA ASN A 22 15.17 2.01 -1.61
C ASN A 22 14.75 1.64 -0.18
N ILE A 23 13.53 1.12 -0.04
CA ILE A 23 13.02 0.74 1.26
C ILE A 23 13.83 -0.36 1.96
N ALA A 24 14.56 -1.19 1.20
CA ALA A 24 15.45 -2.19 1.79
C ALA A 24 16.61 -1.57 2.58
N LYS A 25 16.85 -0.26 2.42
CA LYS A 25 17.84 0.51 3.18
C LYS A 25 17.27 1.26 4.39
N CYS A 26 15.97 1.19 4.64
CA CYS A 26 15.39 1.82 5.82
C CYS A 26 15.85 1.11 7.09
N ASN A 27 16.19 1.89 8.12
CA ASN A 27 16.47 1.35 9.44
C ASN A 27 15.18 1.01 10.21
N GLU A 28 15.32 0.38 11.38
CA GLU A 28 14.19 -0.06 12.19
C GLU A 28 13.24 1.10 12.56
N THR A 29 13.77 2.26 12.94
CA THR A 29 12.97 3.44 13.29
C THR A 29 12.18 3.97 12.08
N GLN A 30 12.78 3.97 10.89
CA GLN A 30 12.10 4.37 9.65
C GLN A 30 10.98 3.40 9.27
N ILE A 31 11.20 2.08 9.44
CA ILE A 31 10.16 1.07 9.22
C ILE A 31 9.04 1.19 10.25
N MET A 32 9.36 1.49 11.51
CA MET A 32 8.36 1.73 12.55
C MET A 32 7.46 2.92 12.22
N PHE A 33 8.00 4.01 11.69
CA PHE A 33 7.21 5.15 11.24
C PHE A 33 6.15 4.75 10.20
N PHE A 34 6.49 3.88 9.24
CA PHE A 34 5.52 3.34 8.29
C PHE A 34 4.48 2.43 8.95
N GLN A 35 4.83 1.68 10.00
CA GLN A 35 3.84 0.91 10.75
C GLN A 35 2.84 1.81 11.47
N GLU A 36 3.32 2.85 12.13
CA GLU A 36 2.46 3.79 12.84
C GLU A 36 1.50 4.47 11.86
N PHE A 37 2.03 4.94 10.72
CA PHE A 37 1.19 5.48 9.64
C PHE A 37 0.12 4.48 9.18
N ARG A 38 0.49 3.21 8.95
CA ARG A 38 -0.45 2.15 8.57
C ARG A 38 -1.52 1.94 9.64
N ILE A 39 -1.15 1.90 10.92
CA ILE A 39 -2.09 1.73 12.04
C ILE A 39 -3.11 2.87 12.04
N HIS A 40 -2.65 4.12 11.92
CA HIS A 40 -3.53 5.28 11.83
C HIS A 40 -4.47 5.20 10.63
N MET A 41 -3.96 4.88 9.43
CA MET A 41 -4.77 4.72 8.22
C MET A 41 -5.84 3.62 8.40
N VAL A 42 -5.48 2.44 8.91
CA VAL A 42 -6.42 1.33 9.11
C VAL A 42 -7.51 1.68 10.14
N ASN A 43 -7.15 2.42 11.20
CA ASN A 43 -8.10 2.88 12.21
C ASN A 43 -9.10 3.89 11.62
N LEU A 44 -8.64 4.84 10.80
CA LEU A 44 -9.50 5.81 10.12
C LEU A 44 -10.47 5.14 9.14
N LEU A 45 -10.07 4.02 8.52
CA LEU A 45 -10.94 3.23 7.67
C LEU A 45 -12.02 2.44 8.44
N GLY A 46 -12.02 2.45 9.77
CA GLY A 46 -12.94 1.71 10.63
C GLY A 46 -14.41 1.89 10.27
N GLY A 47 -14.98 3.09 10.44
CA GLY A 47 -16.39 3.32 10.09
C GLY A 47 -16.69 3.16 8.59
N PHE A 48 -15.73 3.53 7.73
CA PHE A 48 -15.88 3.44 6.28
C PHE A 48 -16.00 1.98 5.80
N LYS A 49 -15.15 1.08 6.30
CA LYS A 49 -15.14 -0.31 5.88
C LYS A 49 -16.34 -1.09 6.42
N GLU A 50 -17.04 -0.64 7.46
CA GLU A 50 -18.22 -1.35 7.96
C GLU A 50 -19.41 -1.30 6.98
N GLN A 51 -19.53 -0.22 6.21
CA GLN A 51 -20.60 -0.05 5.23
C GLN A 51 -20.59 -1.15 4.16
N ARG A 52 -21.75 -1.79 3.91
CA ARG A 52 -21.87 -2.93 2.95
C ARG A 52 -21.40 -2.56 1.54
N LYS A 53 -21.70 -1.35 1.10
CA LYS A 53 -21.42 -0.87 -0.26
C LYS A 53 -19.98 -0.41 -0.46
N ASN A 54 -19.18 -0.32 0.60
CA ASN A 54 -17.82 0.21 0.49
C ASN A 54 -16.81 -0.88 0.20
N GLY A 55 -15.77 -0.51 -0.57
CA GLY A 55 -14.62 -1.34 -0.87
C GLY A 55 -13.33 -0.70 -0.36
N VAL A 56 -12.43 -1.53 0.12
CA VAL A 56 -11.10 -1.27 0.67
C VAL A 56 -10.18 -2.41 0.24
N PHE A 57 -9.16 -2.08 -0.54
CA PHE A 57 -8.04 -2.96 -0.82
C PHE A 57 -6.78 -2.24 -0.34
N LEU A 58 -6.13 -2.81 0.67
CA LEU A 58 -4.95 -2.24 1.31
C LEU A 58 -3.90 -3.33 1.42
N ASN A 59 -2.90 -3.26 0.55
CA ASN A 59 -1.79 -4.20 0.54
C ASN A 59 -0.51 -3.58 1.10
N SER A 60 0.40 -4.43 1.54
CA SER A 60 1.58 -4.03 2.29
C SER A 60 2.73 -3.62 1.35
N CYS A 61 2.47 -2.68 0.43
CA CYS A 61 3.43 -2.21 -0.58
C CYS A 61 3.89 -0.78 -0.37
N PHE A 62 5.14 -0.53 -0.75
CA PHE A 62 5.68 0.82 -0.89
C PHE A 62 5.65 1.22 -2.37
N SER A 63 4.50 1.74 -2.81
CA SER A 63 4.23 2.05 -4.22
C SER A 63 3.18 3.16 -4.38
N HIS A 64 3.21 3.89 -5.50
CA HIS A 64 2.22 4.90 -5.87
C HIS A 64 1.52 4.55 -7.19
N CYS A 65 0.36 5.16 -7.49
CA CYS A 65 -0.39 4.99 -8.75
C CYS A 65 -0.67 3.51 -9.17
N GLN A 66 -0.84 2.58 -8.21
CA GLN A 66 -0.96 1.14 -8.50
C GLN A 66 -2.10 0.77 -9.46
N THR A 67 -3.14 1.59 -9.55
CA THR A 67 -4.30 1.35 -10.42
C THR A 67 -4.08 1.81 -11.87
N GLU A 68 -3.07 2.65 -12.12
CA GLU A 68 -2.83 3.25 -13.44
C GLU A 68 -2.01 2.33 -14.36
N SER A 69 -1.18 1.44 -13.79
CA SER A 69 -0.35 0.52 -14.56
C SER A 69 -0.99 -0.86 -14.66
N HIS A 70 -1.08 -1.40 -15.88
CA HIS A 70 -1.56 -2.76 -16.13
C HIS A 70 -0.77 -3.81 -15.34
N ASP A 71 0.53 -3.58 -15.18
CA ASP A 71 1.46 -4.45 -14.49
C ASP A 71 1.12 -4.65 -13.01
N THR A 72 0.65 -3.60 -12.34
CA THR A 72 0.23 -3.61 -10.94
C THR A 72 -1.28 -3.83 -10.78
N TRP A 73 -2.08 -3.47 -11.78
CA TRP A 73 -3.54 -3.61 -11.75
C TRP A 73 -4.01 -5.04 -12.01
N TYR A 74 -3.57 -5.66 -13.12
CA TYR A 74 -4.10 -6.94 -13.59
C TYR A 74 -3.14 -7.73 -14.50
N SER A 75 -1.93 -8.03 -14.02
CA SER A 75 -0.98 -8.91 -14.70
C SER A 75 -0.80 -10.24 -13.96
N LYS A 76 -0.12 -11.22 -14.57
CA LYS A 76 0.18 -12.53 -13.92
C LYS A 76 0.92 -12.35 -12.59
N ASN A 77 1.81 -11.35 -12.54
CA ASN A 77 2.68 -11.03 -11.40
C ASN A 77 2.31 -9.67 -10.80
N SER A 78 1.03 -9.27 -10.83
CA SER A 78 0.58 -8.07 -10.13
C SER A 78 0.52 -8.34 -8.62
N PRO A 79 0.61 -7.30 -7.78
CA PRO A 79 0.42 -7.44 -6.35
C PRO A 79 -0.92 -8.10 -6.01
N SER A 80 -0.93 -8.91 -4.94
CA SER A 80 -2.10 -9.64 -4.50
C SER A 80 -2.08 -9.90 -3.00
N VAL A 81 -3.26 -9.79 -2.38
CA VAL A 81 -3.46 -10.10 -0.96
C VAL A 81 -4.39 -11.29 -0.88
N LYS A 82 -4.01 -12.32 -0.11
CA LYS A 82 -4.76 -13.60 0.00
C LYS A 82 -5.11 -14.17 -1.38
N ASN A 83 -4.15 -14.18 -2.30
CA ASN A 83 -4.30 -14.61 -3.70
C ASN A 83 -5.33 -13.82 -4.53
N LYS A 84 -5.76 -12.64 -4.08
CA LYS A 84 -6.65 -11.75 -4.82
C LYS A 84 -5.90 -10.51 -5.30
N ARG A 85 -5.86 -10.33 -6.63
CA ARG A 85 -5.28 -9.15 -7.31
C ARG A 85 -6.20 -7.93 -7.19
N ILE A 86 -5.64 -6.74 -7.36
CA ILE A 86 -6.36 -5.47 -7.21
C ILE A 86 -7.60 -5.41 -8.13
N ALA A 87 -7.44 -5.65 -9.43
CA ALA A 87 -8.56 -5.59 -10.38
C ALA A 87 -9.67 -6.62 -10.09
N VAL A 88 -9.31 -7.79 -9.55
CA VAL A 88 -10.29 -8.82 -9.17
C VAL A 88 -11.07 -8.36 -7.93
N ALA A 89 -10.39 -7.81 -6.92
CA ALA A 89 -11.04 -7.26 -5.74
C ALA A 89 -11.99 -6.11 -6.08
N VAL A 90 -11.55 -5.18 -6.95
CA VAL A 90 -12.40 -4.08 -7.42
C VAL A 90 -13.57 -4.58 -8.25
N GLY A 91 -13.35 -5.55 -9.13
CA GLY A 91 -14.44 -6.17 -9.91
C GLY A 91 -15.48 -6.86 -9.02
N ASP A 92 -15.03 -7.64 -8.04
CA ASP A 92 -15.97 -8.33 -7.15
C ASP A 92 -16.76 -7.35 -6.27
N TRP A 93 -16.13 -6.25 -5.85
CA TRP A 93 -16.83 -5.14 -5.20
C TRP A 93 -17.88 -4.49 -6.11
N PHE A 94 -17.46 -4.06 -7.32
CA PHE A 94 -18.30 -3.32 -8.26
C PHE A 94 -19.53 -4.10 -8.71
N PHE A 95 -19.39 -5.41 -8.94
CA PHE A 95 -20.47 -6.29 -9.36
C PHE A 95 -21.19 -6.99 -8.19
N GLU A 96 -20.97 -6.54 -6.95
CA GLU A 96 -21.55 -7.12 -5.74
C GLU A 96 -21.33 -8.64 -5.56
N ARG A 97 -20.20 -9.19 -6.06
CA ARG A 97 -19.80 -10.60 -5.89
C ARG A 97 -19.11 -10.90 -4.55
N GLY A 98 -19.07 -9.91 -3.66
CA GLY A 98 -18.47 -9.99 -2.33
C GLY A 98 -16.98 -9.63 -2.28
N GLY A 99 -16.40 -9.57 -1.08
CA GLY A 99 -14.94 -9.52 -0.94
C GLY A 99 -14.25 -8.18 -1.21
N ALA A 100 -14.84 -7.06 -0.80
CA ALA A 100 -14.22 -5.75 -0.95
C ALA A 100 -13.47 -5.26 0.29
N LYS A 101 -13.28 -6.04 1.35
CA LYS A 101 -12.65 -5.59 2.60
C LYS A 101 -11.38 -6.38 2.84
N ILE A 102 -10.33 -6.00 2.13
CA ILE A 102 -9.06 -6.71 2.10
C ILE A 102 -7.99 -5.77 2.66
N ILE A 103 -7.57 -6.06 3.87
CA ILE A 103 -6.46 -5.37 4.54
C ILE A 103 -5.41 -6.43 4.82
N ASP A 104 -4.21 -6.18 4.32
CA ASP A 104 -3.08 -7.09 4.42
C ASP A 104 -2.36 -6.97 5.78
N CYS A 105 -1.29 -7.73 5.98
CA CYS A 105 -0.43 -7.68 7.17
C CYS A 105 0.31 -6.34 7.35
N ALA A 106 0.98 -6.19 8.49
CA ALA A 106 1.87 -5.09 8.79
C ALA A 106 3.01 -5.01 7.75
N TYR A 107 3.49 -3.80 7.46
CA TYR A 107 4.57 -3.59 6.50
C TYR A 107 5.92 -4.08 7.04
N PRO A 108 6.92 -4.44 6.21
CA PRO A 108 6.83 -4.88 4.82
C PRO A 108 6.57 -6.39 4.74
N CYS A 109 5.36 -6.82 4.39
CA CYS A 109 5.04 -8.25 4.31
C CYS A 109 4.65 -8.77 2.93
N ASP A 110 4.16 -7.89 2.04
CA ASP A 110 3.67 -8.31 0.72
C ASP A 110 4.85 -8.52 -0.23
N LYS A 111 5.15 -9.79 -0.51
CA LYS A 111 6.24 -10.20 -1.41
C LYS A 111 5.87 -10.11 -2.89
N THR A 112 4.63 -9.76 -3.20
CA THR A 112 4.13 -9.61 -4.59
C THR A 112 4.19 -8.16 -5.07
N CYS A 113 4.58 -7.24 -4.19
CA CYS A 113 4.74 -5.82 -4.52
C CYS A 113 5.72 -5.58 -5.65
N ARG A 114 5.37 -4.60 -6.48
CA ARG A 114 6.33 -3.88 -7.30
C ARG A 114 6.53 -2.53 -6.65
N ASN A 115 7.69 -2.31 -6.01
CA ASN A 115 8.01 -1.07 -5.33
C ASN A 115 8.30 0.03 -6.36
N LEU A 116 7.22 0.60 -6.92
CA LEU A 116 7.23 1.64 -7.94
C LEU A 116 6.84 2.96 -7.27
N ILE A 117 7.81 3.85 -7.08
CA ILE A 117 7.68 5.16 -6.42
C ILE A 117 7.85 6.25 -7.47
#